data_AF-A0A925XQP8-F1
#
_entry.id   AF-A0A925XQP8-F1
#
_cell.length_a   1.000
_cell.length_b   1.000
_cell.length_c   1.000
_cell.angle_alpha   90.00
_cell.angle_beta   90.00
_cell.angle_gamma   90.00
#
_symmetry.space_group_name_H-M   'P 1'
#
loop_
_entity.id
_entity.type
_entity.pdbx_description
1 polymer ?
#
loop_
_entity_poly.entity_id
_entity_poly.type
_entity_poly.pdbx_seq_one_letter_code
_entity_poly.pdbx_strand_id
1 'polypeptide(L)'
;AEAARIRSAVPSGAALVALDERGKDWTTTQLAEQLLRWRDAAEHVAFVIGGADGIDPGLKADARMLIRLSSMTLPHALARVVLAEQLYRASTVLAGHPYHRA
;
A
#
# COMPACT_ATOMS: atom_id res chain seq x y z
N ALA A 1 -1.56 16.35 -14.07
CA ALA A 1 -0.09 16.26 -14.22
C ALA A 1 0.51 15.17 -13.32
N GLU A 2 0.19 15.13 -12.02
CA GLU A 2 0.69 14.10 -11.10
C GLU A 2 0.23 12.68 -11.45
N ALA A 3 -1.06 12.49 -11.76
CA ALA A 3 -1.60 11.18 -12.16
C ALA A 3 -0.84 10.53 -13.32
N ALA A 4 -0.48 11.32 -14.34
CA ALA A 4 0.30 10.87 -15.47
C ALA A 4 1.72 10.43 -15.06
N ARG A 5 2.38 11.20 -14.18
CA ARG A 5 3.69 10.84 -13.64
C ARG A 5 3.65 9.55 -12.82
N ILE A 6 2.60 9.37 -12.02
CA ILE A 6 2.42 8.13 -11.25
C ILE A 6 2.21 6.96 -12.20
N ARG A 7 1.31 7.08 -13.19
CA ARG A 7 1.08 6.02 -14.20
C ARG A 7 2.36 5.64 -14.93
N SER A 8 3.19 6.62 -15.31
CA SER A 8 4.48 6.33 -15.97
C SER A 8 5.51 5.66 -15.05
N ALA A 9 5.39 5.82 -13.72
CA ALA A 9 6.29 5.22 -12.75
C ALA A 9 5.85 3.82 -12.30
N VAL A 10 4.58 3.46 -12.49
CA VAL A 10 4.08 2.11 -12.19
C VAL A 10 4.63 1.13 -13.23
N PRO A 11 5.36 0.07 -12.81
CA PRO A 11 5.88 -0.91 -13.74
C PRO A 11 4.76 -1.60 -14.54
N SER A 12 5.03 -1.90 -15.81
CA SER A 12 4.07 -2.62 -16.66
C SER A 12 3.68 -3.96 -16.02
N GLY A 13 2.38 -4.23 -15.96
CA GLY A 13 1.83 -5.45 -15.34
C GLY A 13 1.77 -5.42 -13.81
N ALA A 14 2.29 -4.39 -13.15
CA ALA A 14 2.14 -4.25 -11.70
C ALA A 14 0.72 -3.77 -11.34
N ALA A 15 0.11 -4.41 -10.35
CA ALA A 15 -1.16 -3.96 -9.80
C ALA A 15 -0.97 -2.71 -8.95
N LEU A 16 -1.78 -1.68 -9.22
CA LEU A 16 -1.79 -0.46 -8.44
C LEU A 16 -2.58 -0.66 -7.14
N VAL A 17 -1.95 -0.35 -6.01
CA VAL A 17 -2.56 -0.32 -4.68
C VAL A 17 -2.43 1.10 -4.13
N ALA A 18 -3.54 1.82 -4.01
CA ALA A 18 -3.54 3.20 -3.56
C ALA A 18 -3.81 3.30 -2.05
N LEU A 19 -3.07 4.18 -1.39
CA LEU A 19 -3.26 4.48 0.02
C LEU A 19 -4.27 5.63 0.14
N ASP A 20 -5.40 5.35 0.77
CA ASP A 20 -6.52 6.29 0.91
C ASP A 20 -7.23 6.06 2.26
N GLU A 21 -7.64 7.14 2.93
CA GLU A 21 -8.32 7.10 4.23
C GLU A 21 -9.67 6.36 4.20
N ARG A 22 -10.25 6.18 3.00
CA ARG A 22 -11.48 5.40 2.77
C ARG A 22 -11.20 3.96 2.29
N GLY A 23 -9.94 3.56 2.26
CA GLY A 23 -9.53 2.22 1.88
C GLY A 23 -9.89 1.16 2.92
N LYS A 24 -9.57 -0.10 2.61
CA LYS A 24 -9.74 -1.21 3.54
C LYS A 24 -8.87 -1.00 4.77
N ASP A 25 -9.46 -1.20 5.94
CA ASP A 25 -8.75 -1.17 7.21
C ASP A 25 -8.14 -2.54 7.49
N TRP A 26 -6.83 -2.66 7.32
CA TRP A 26 -6.14 -3.92 7.50
C TRP A 26 -5.37 -3.97 8.79
N THR A 27 -5.54 -5.08 9.50
CA THR A 27 -4.57 -5.51 10.50
C THR A 27 -3.24 -5.89 9.85
N THR A 28 -2.16 -5.88 10.62
CA THR A 28 -0.85 -6.37 10.15
C THR A 28 -0.92 -7.80 9.61
N THR A 29 -1.70 -8.69 10.24
CA THR A 29 -1.87 -10.07 9.78
C THR A 29 -2.54 -10.15 8.41
N GLN A 30 -3.60 -9.36 8.18
CA GLN A 30 -4.25 -9.31 6.87
C GLN A 30 -3.34 -8.74 5.78
N LEU A 31 -2.50 -7.75 6.11
CA LEU A 31 -1.47 -7.26 5.20
C LEU A 31 -0.47 -8.38 4.88
N ALA A 32 0.03 -9.10 5.88
CA ALA A 32 0.96 -10.22 5.69
C ALA A 32 0.37 -11.31 4.79
N GLU A 33 -0.86 -11.74 5.06
CA GLU A 33 -1.57 -12.71 4.21
C GLU A 33 -1.73 -12.22 2.76
N GLN A 34 -2.00 -10.93 2.56
CA GLN A 34 -2.11 -10.39 1.22
C GLN A 34 -0.76 -10.35 0.51
N LEU A 35 0.32 -9.95 1.19
CA LEU A 35 1.67 -9.99 0.64
C LEU A 35 2.06 -11.42 0.23
N LEU A 36 1.69 -12.41 1.04
CA LEU A 36 1.88 -13.83 0.72
C LEU A 36 1.12 -14.22 -0.55
N ARG A 37 -0.17 -13.86 -0.65
CA ARG A 37 -0.98 -14.13 -1.85
C ARG A 37 -0.37 -13.52 -3.12
N TRP A 38 0.08 -12.26 -3.07
CA TRP A 38 0.71 -11.61 -4.21
C TRP A 38 2.01 -12.29 -4.61
N ARG A 39 2.85 -12.67 -3.63
CA ARG A 39 4.10 -13.39 -3.87
C ARG A 39 3.85 -14.74 -4.54
N ASP A 40 2.94 -15.53 -3.98
CA ASP A 40 2.68 -16.90 -4.46
C ASP A 40 2.01 -16.91 -5.84
N ALA A 41 1.28 -15.84 -6.19
CA ALA A 41 0.72 -15.60 -7.52
C ALA A 41 1.71 -14.93 -8.50
N ALA A 42 2.96 -14.66 -8.08
CA ALA A 42 3.96 -13.91 -8.83
C ALA A 42 3.46 -12.53 -9.32
N GLU A 43 2.57 -11.90 -8.55
CA GLU A 43 2.03 -10.58 -8.86
C GLU A 43 2.96 -9.47 -8.39
N HIS A 44 3.29 -8.55 -9.29
CA HIS A 44 3.96 -7.30 -8.93
C HIS A 44 2.95 -6.28 -8.42
N VAL A 45 3.30 -5.53 -7.39
CA VAL A 45 2.42 -4.51 -6.78
C VAL A 45 3.16 -3.20 -6.65
N ALA A 46 2.49 -2.11 -7.03
CA ALA A 46 2.97 -0.75 -6.85
C ALA A 46 2.06 -0.03 -5.84
N PHE A 47 2.62 0.32 -4.68
CA PHE A 47 1.92 1.13 -3.69
C PHE A 47 2.02 2.62 -4.06
N VAL A 48 0.90 3.33 -4.02
CA VAL A 48 0.80 4.74 -4.39
C VAL A 48 0.29 5.57 -3.22
N ILE A 49 1.09 6.58 -2.83
CA ILE A 49 0.71 7.61 -1.85
C ILE A 49 0.62 8.93 -2.61
N GLY A 50 -0.53 9.60 -2.52
CA GLY A 50 -0.75 10.89 -3.17
C GLY A 50 -0.01 12.05 -2.49
N GLY A 51 0.05 13.18 -3.18
CA GLY A 51 0.52 14.45 -2.64
C GLY A 51 -0.43 15.10 -1.64
N ALA A 52 -0.26 16.41 -1.42
CA ALA A 52 -1.09 17.18 -0.48
C ALA A 52 -2.59 17.18 -0.84
N ASP A 53 -2.92 17.13 -2.13
CA ASP A 53 -4.30 17.11 -2.64
C ASP A 53 -4.89 15.69 -2.74
N GLY A 54 -4.13 14.67 -2.29
CA GLY A 54 -4.49 13.27 -2.39
C GLY A 54 -4.18 12.67 -3.77
N ILE A 55 -4.85 11.56 -4.09
CA ILE A 55 -4.68 10.83 -5.35
C ILE A 55 -5.76 11.26 -6.34
N ASP A 56 -5.38 11.43 -7.61
CA ASP A 56 -6.32 11.68 -8.70
C ASP A 56 -7.47 10.64 -8.72
N PRO A 57 -8.74 11.07 -8.84
CA PRO A 57 -9.89 10.16 -8.81
C PRO A 57 -9.84 9.06 -9.86
N GLY A 58 -9.36 9.35 -11.07
CA GLY A 58 -9.24 8.36 -12.14
C GLY A 58 -8.15 7.33 -11.83
N LEU A 59 -7.05 7.76 -11.20
CA LEU A 59 -6.03 6.83 -10.73
C LEU A 59 -6.52 5.95 -9.56
N LYS A 60 -7.35 6.49 -8.67
CA LYS A 60 -7.99 5.71 -7.60
C LYS A 60 -8.99 4.68 -8.15
N ALA A 61 -9.76 5.04 -9.17
CA ALA A 61 -10.70 4.14 -9.80
C ALA A 61 -9.99 2.94 -10.47
N ASP A 62 -8.80 3.16 -11.01
CA ASP A 62 -7.98 2.11 -11.62
C ASP A 62 -7.17 1.29 -10.60
N ALA A 63 -7.15 1.71 -9.33
CA ALA A 63 -6.47 0.97 -8.28
C ALA A 63 -7.18 -0.37 -8.07
N ARG A 64 -6.42 -1.47 -8.13
CA ARG A 64 -6.96 -2.79 -7.78
C ARG A 64 -7.44 -2.83 -6.33
N MET A 65 -6.84 -2.01 -5.48
CA MET A 65 -7.23 -1.90 -4.09
C MET A 65 -6.90 -0.55 -3.50
N LEU A 66 -7.78 -0.11 -2.58
CA LEU A 66 -7.52 1.00 -1.67
C LEU A 66 -7.24 0.44 -0.27
N ILE A 67 -6.15 0.87 0.36
CA ILE A 67 -5.78 0.49 1.73
C ILE A 67 -5.70 1.74 2.60
N ARG A 68 -6.26 1.64 3.79
CA ARG A 68 -6.19 2.67 4.82
C ARG A 68 -5.03 2.39 5.78
N LEU A 69 -4.17 3.39 6.00
CA LEU A 69 -3.12 3.33 7.04
C LEU A 69 -3.61 3.83 8.40
N SER A 70 -4.59 4.74 8.41
CA SER A 70 -5.17 5.33 9.62
C SER A 70 -6.53 5.95 9.29
N SER A 71 -7.40 6.04 10.28
CA SER A 71 -8.61 6.87 10.23
C SER A 71 -8.29 8.37 10.31
N MET A 72 -7.08 8.74 10.74
CA MET A 72 -6.59 10.11 10.76
C MET A 72 -5.85 10.44 9.46
N THR A 73 -5.97 11.69 9.02
CA THR A 73 -5.18 12.21 7.90
C THR A 73 -3.70 12.24 8.28
N LEU A 74 -2.88 11.49 7.55
CA LEU A 74 -1.43 11.49 7.71
C LEU A 74 -0.79 12.39 6.64
N PRO A 75 0.18 13.26 6.98
CA PRO A 75 1.01 13.91 5.98
C PRO A 75 1.67 12.86 5.08
N HIS A 76 1.69 13.08 3.76
CA HIS A 76 2.19 12.08 2.79
C HIS A 76 3.62 11.59 3.12
N ALA A 77 4.47 12.46 3.68
CA ALA A 77 5.80 12.08 4.13
C ALA A 77 5.78 11.04 5.26
N LEU A 78 4.89 11.20 6.25
CA LEU A 78 4.70 10.25 7.34
C LEU A 78 4.02 8.97 6.85
N ALA A 79 3.03 9.09 5.96
CA ALA A 79 2.36 7.93 5.36
C ALA A 79 3.36 6.97 4.67
N ARG A 80 4.40 7.51 4.01
CA ARG A 80 5.49 6.69 3.41
C ARG A 80 6.25 5.89 4.47
N VAL A 81 6.59 6.51 5.59
CA VAL A 81 7.33 5.86 6.69
C VAL A 81 6.46 4.78 7.34
N VAL A 82 5.19 5.08 7.61
CA VAL A 82 4.23 4.12 8.18
C VAL A 82 4.04 2.93 7.25
N LEU A 83 3.86 3.16 5.95
CA LEU A 83 3.74 2.08 4.98
C LEU A 83 4.99 1.20 4.96
N ALA A 84 6.18 1.80 4.88
CA ALA A 84 7.44 1.05 4.85
C ALA A 84 7.62 0.19 6.11
N GLU A 85 7.31 0.75 7.28
CA GLU A 85 7.37 0.02 8.54
C GLU A 85 6.34 -1.13 8.58
N GLN A 86 5.10 -0.91 8.14
CA GLN A 86 4.08 -1.97 8.13
C GLN A 86 4.39 -3.08 7.12
N LEU A 87 4.99 -2.74 5.97
CA LEU A 87 5.48 -3.74 5.02
C LEU A 87 6.61 -4.59 5.62
N TYR A 88 7.56 -3.94 6.31
CA TYR A 88 8.62 -4.64 7.04
C TYR A 88 8.00 -5.55 8.12
N ARG A 89 7.11 -5.02 8.94
CA ARG A 89 6.41 -5.77 10.00
C ARG A 89 5.67 -6.97 9.45
N ALA A 90 4.89 -6.79 8.39
CA ALA A 90 4.19 -7.89 7.72
C ALA A 90 5.17 -8.94 7.16
N SER A 91 6.30 -8.54 6.59
CA SER A 91 7.36 -9.46 6.19
C SER A 91 7.96 -10.23 7.37
N THR A 92 8.14 -9.59 8.54
CA THR A 92 8.62 -10.30 9.74
C THR A 92 7.61 -11.32 10.26
N VAL A 93 6.30 -11.05 10.15
CA VAL A 93 5.23 -12.03 10.44
C VAL A 93 5.37 -13.25 9.54
N LEU A 94 5.52 -13.04 8.22
CA LEU A 94 5.68 -14.14 7.26
C LEU A 94 6.95 -14.96 7.49
N ALA A 95 8.01 -14.34 8.01
CA ALA A 95 9.27 -15.00 8.34
C ALA A 95 9.26 -15.71 9.70
N GLY A 96 8.18 -15.60 10.49
CA GLY A 96 8.14 -16.13 11.87
C GLY A 96 9.11 -15.41 12.82
N HIS A 97 9.50 -14.18 12.51
CA HIS A 97 10.49 -13.41 13.29
C HIS A 97 9.81 -12.68 14.47
N PRO A 98 10.44 -12.62 15.67
CA PRO A 98 9.85 -12.07 16.90
C PRO A 98 9.68 -10.53 16.92
N TYR A 99 9.82 -9.86 15.77
CA TYR A 99 9.62 -8.42 15.66
C TYR A 99 8.14 -8.04 15.80
N HIS A 100 7.27 -8.89 15.24
CA HIS A 100 5.85 -8.85 15.56
C HIS A 100 5.61 -9.57 16.89
N ARG A 101 5.51 -8.80 17.97
CA ARG A 101 5.03 -9.29 19.26
C ARG A 101 3.53 -9.04 19.29
N ALA A 102 2.75 -10.10 19.11
CA ALA A 102 1.31 -10.10 19.30
C ALA A 102 0.97 -10.06 20.80
#